data_AF-A0A835CNV7-F1
#
_entry.id   AF-A0A835CNV7-F1
#
_cell.length_a   1.000
_cell.length_b   1.000
_cell.length_c   1.000
_cell.angle_alpha   90.00
_cell.angle_beta   90.00
_cell.angle_gamma   90.00
#
_symmetry.space_group_name_H-M   'P 1'
#
loop_
_entity.id
_entity.type
_entity.pdbx_description
1 polymer ?
#
loop_
_entity_poly.entity_id
_entity_poly.type
_entity_poly.pdbx_seq_one_letter_code
_entity_poly.pdbx_strand_id
1 'polypeptide(L)'
;MNGKQAERKLAIFYLSSLILSSISTIFFTIIWKYWSETLNDCIEIDCGCILYSVNSYKNFRGRDVSFCKYPIYSLIPSMTVGLILGVYHAYRSFIHRNLDDPQISQVVGEIDGDNCGNVFIVGPKKRSPCRVWWIPGFLAAIICLISLAHAYFILDGYYQTCDEYRKYIIQTLGSTGREVQAIHNRLSCNAIFDYMDYLHPDNYYWRRGVEIYTGYFFQITIVTSWLNFLSWIIIFVINIHMARQKKNKFRT
;
A
#
# COMPACT_ATOMS: atom_id res chain seq x y z
N MET A 1 -18.94 17.64 -5.02
CA MET A 1 -18.85 16.70 -3.88
C MET A 1 -19.14 17.48 -2.59
N ASN A 2 -20.03 17.00 -1.72
CA ASN A 2 -20.30 17.65 -0.44
C ASN A 2 -19.20 17.30 0.59
N GLY A 3 -18.94 18.18 1.57
CA GLY A 3 -17.89 17.98 2.58
C GLY A 3 -18.04 16.68 3.37
N LYS A 4 -19.27 16.30 3.77
CA LYS A 4 -19.54 15.03 4.47
C LYS A 4 -19.19 13.79 3.62
N GLN A 5 -19.43 13.85 2.31
CA GLN A 5 -19.08 12.77 1.38
C GLN A 5 -17.57 12.68 1.20
N ALA A 6 -16.87 13.82 1.11
CA ALA A 6 -15.41 13.86 1.00
C ALA A 6 -14.75 13.23 2.23
N GLU A 7 -15.21 13.59 3.44
CA GLU A 7 -14.69 13.06 4.71
C GLU A 7 -14.87 11.54 4.82
N ARG A 8 -16.05 11.01 4.45
CA ARG A 8 -16.30 9.56 4.45
C ARG A 8 -15.41 8.83 3.45
N LYS A 9 -15.25 9.37 2.23
CA LYS A 9 -14.37 8.78 1.23
C LYS A 9 -12.91 8.78 1.68
N LEU A 10 -12.44 9.91 2.23
CA LEU A 10 -11.08 10.01 2.76
C LEU A 10 -10.84 9.01 3.90
N ALA A 11 -11.78 8.86 4.83
CA ALA A 11 -11.67 7.83 5.88
C ALA A 11 -11.46 6.43 5.30
N ILE A 12 -12.27 6.05 4.30
CA ILE A 12 -12.15 4.74 3.64
C ILE A 12 -10.78 4.60 2.98
N PHE A 13 -10.37 5.55 2.14
CA PHE A 13 -9.11 5.43 1.40
C PHE A 13 -7.86 5.48 2.29
N TYR A 14 -7.84 6.28 3.37
CA TYR A 14 -6.73 6.29 4.31
C TYR A 14 -6.61 4.97 5.08
N LEU A 15 -7.74 4.40 5.54
CA LEU A 15 -7.74 3.10 6.22
C LEU A 15 -7.40 1.95 5.26
N SER A 16 -7.92 1.98 4.03
CA SER A 16 -7.55 1.01 2.99
C SER A 16 -6.06 1.10 2.66
N SER A 17 -5.50 2.30 2.54
CA SER A 17 -4.07 2.50 2.31
C SER A 17 -3.23 1.93 3.45
N LEU A 18 -3.62 2.15 4.71
CA LEU A 18 -2.95 1.54 5.87
C LEU A 18 -2.92 0.01 5.75
N ILE A 19 -4.07 -0.61 5.50
CA ILE A 19 -4.17 -2.07 5.37
C ILE A 19 -3.33 -2.59 4.20
N LEU A 20 -3.47 -1.99 3.01
CA LEU A 20 -2.75 -2.41 1.80
C LEU A 20 -1.23 -2.29 1.98
N SER A 21 -0.76 -1.18 2.54
CA SER A 21 0.67 -0.98 2.80
C SER A 21 1.21 -1.95 3.85
N SER A 22 0.47 -2.22 4.93
CA SER A 22 0.85 -3.24 5.93
C SER A 22 0.94 -4.64 5.31
N ILE A 23 -0.06 -5.04 4.52
CA ILE A 23 -0.07 -6.35 3.85
C ILE A 23 1.15 -6.49 2.93
N SER A 24 1.43 -5.47 2.11
CA SER A 24 2.59 -5.47 1.22
C SER A 24 3.90 -5.62 1.99
N THR A 25 4.10 -4.83 3.06
CA THR A 25 5.35 -4.89 3.85
C THR A 25 5.50 -6.22 4.59
N ILE A 26 4.42 -6.78 5.13
CA ILE A 26 4.45 -8.06 5.86
C ILE A 26 4.82 -9.19 4.91
N PHE A 27 4.12 -9.35 3.79
CA PHE A 27 4.42 -10.43 2.84
C PHE A 27 5.83 -10.31 2.26
N PHE A 28 6.26 -9.10 1.89
CA PHE A 28 7.64 -8.90 1.45
C PHE A 28 8.67 -9.27 2.52
N THR A 29 8.41 -8.92 3.79
CA THR A 29 9.30 -9.26 4.90
C THR A 29 9.40 -10.78 5.09
N ILE A 30 8.30 -11.51 4.97
CA ILE A 30 8.28 -12.98 5.03
C ILE A 30 9.19 -13.55 3.94
N ILE A 31 9.02 -13.09 2.69
CA ILE A 31 9.84 -13.54 1.55
C ILE A 31 11.32 -13.25 1.82
N TRP A 32 11.65 -12.01 2.20
CA TRP A 32 13.03 -11.63 2.43
C TRP A 32 13.66 -12.47 3.54
N LYS A 33 12.98 -12.62 4.68
CA LYS A 33 13.52 -13.40 5.81
C LYS A 33 13.67 -14.88 5.49
N TYR A 34 12.79 -15.45 4.67
CA TYR A 34 12.91 -16.83 4.25
C TYR A 34 14.15 -17.07 3.37
N TRP A 35 14.43 -16.14 2.46
CA TRP A 35 15.54 -16.25 1.52
C TRP A 35 16.85 -15.63 1.99
N SER A 36 16.84 -14.84 3.08
CA SER A 36 17.99 -14.00 3.42
C SER A 36 19.24 -14.75 3.78
N GLU A 37 19.12 -15.95 4.34
CA GLU A 37 20.30 -16.74 4.70
C GLU A 37 20.79 -17.58 3.53
N THR A 38 19.87 -18.25 2.83
CA THR A 38 20.18 -19.07 1.65
C THR A 38 20.85 -18.27 0.54
N LEU A 39 20.47 -17.01 0.37
CA LEU A 39 21.04 -16.14 -0.66
C LEU A 39 22.30 -15.38 -0.21
N ASN A 40 22.71 -15.47 1.07
CA ASN A 40 23.82 -14.71 1.63
C ASN A 40 25.16 -15.43 1.55
N ASP A 41 25.60 -15.70 0.32
CA ASP A 41 26.87 -16.39 0.03
C ASP A 41 28.02 -15.42 -0.30
N CYS A 42 27.95 -14.20 0.22
CA CYS A 42 28.96 -13.17 -0.03
C CYS A 42 29.98 -13.09 1.11
N ILE A 43 31.25 -12.84 0.75
CA ILE A 43 32.38 -12.88 1.69
C ILE A 43 32.52 -11.57 2.49
N GLU A 44 32.23 -10.41 1.88
CA GLU A 44 32.52 -9.09 2.48
C GLU A 44 31.28 -8.21 2.72
N ILE A 45 30.14 -8.50 2.09
CA ILE A 45 28.93 -7.67 2.15
C ILE A 45 27.72 -8.57 2.36
N ASP A 46 26.81 -8.19 3.26
CA ASP A 46 25.52 -8.89 3.44
C ASP A 46 24.68 -8.81 2.16
N CYS A 47 24.53 -9.94 1.47
CA CYS A 47 23.85 -10.05 0.19
C CYS A 47 22.58 -10.92 0.22
N GLY A 48 21.91 -10.98 1.37
CA GLY A 48 20.68 -11.75 1.55
C GLY A 48 19.41 -11.15 0.93
N CYS A 49 19.47 -10.22 -0.02
CA CYS A 49 18.25 -9.69 -0.63
C CYS A 49 17.82 -10.50 -1.86
N ILE A 50 16.60 -11.01 -1.85
CA ILE A 50 16.02 -11.73 -2.99
C ILE A 50 15.73 -10.82 -4.19
N LEU A 51 15.39 -9.54 -3.99
CA LEU A 51 15.18 -8.63 -5.11
C LEU A 51 16.50 -8.33 -5.78
N TYR A 52 16.49 -8.27 -7.11
CA TYR A 52 17.69 -8.02 -7.91
C TYR A 52 18.80 -9.06 -7.67
N SER A 53 18.42 -10.29 -7.31
CA SER A 53 19.38 -11.41 -7.17
C SER A 53 20.15 -11.60 -8.47
N VAL A 54 21.38 -12.08 -8.37
CA VAL A 54 22.31 -12.15 -9.50
C VAL A 54 22.76 -13.59 -9.70
N ASN A 55 22.69 -14.06 -10.94
CA ASN A 55 23.30 -15.32 -11.32
C ASN A 55 24.81 -15.12 -11.59
N SER A 56 25.66 -15.90 -10.91
CA SER A 56 27.08 -16.04 -11.21
C SER A 56 27.34 -17.44 -11.79
N TYR A 57 28.45 -17.63 -12.52
CA TYR A 57 28.76 -18.85 -13.29
C TYR A 57 28.54 -20.20 -12.58
N LYS A 58 28.51 -20.24 -11.24
CA LYS A 58 28.23 -21.46 -10.46
C LYS A 58 27.16 -21.29 -9.37
N ASN A 59 26.83 -20.05 -8.97
CA ASN A 59 26.02 -19.78 -7.79
C ASN A 59 25.00 -18.69 -8.10
N PHE A 60 23.78 -18.88 -7.61
CA PHE A 60 22.76 -17.83 -7.55
C PHE A 60 22.77 -17.22 -6.15
N ARG A 61 22.94 -15.90 -6.09
CA ARG A 61 23.06 -15.17 -4.81
C ARG A 61 22.20 -13.94 -4.81
N GLY A 62 21.86 -13.47 -3.61
CA GLY A 62 21.07 -12.27 -3.46
C GLY A 62 21.87 -10.99 -3.71
N ARG A 63 21.16 -9.88 -3.70
CA ARG A 63 21.72 -8.53 -3.76
C ARG A 63 22.01 -8.01 -2.36
N ASP A 64 22.72 -6.88 -2.29
CA ASP A 64 22.89 -6.10 -1.07
C ASP A 64 21.56 -5.90 -0.33
N VAL A 65 21.60 -6.14 0.98
CA VAL A 65 20.44 -6.03 1.89
C VAL A 65 19.70 -4.69 1.80
N SER A 66 20.38 -3.60 1.42
CA SER A 66 19.76 -2.29 1.18
C SER A 66 18.59 -2.33 0.20
N PHE A 67 18.66 -3.18 -0.83
CA PHE A 67 17.59 -3.35 -1.81
C PHE A 67 16.30 -3.91 -1.19
N CYS A 68 16.40 -4.77 -0.18
CA CYS A 68 15.24 -5.33 0.54
C CYS A 68 14.81 -4.45 1.71
N LYS A 69 15.71 -3.63 2.27
CA LYS A 69 15.34 -2.61 3.25
C LYS A 69 14.43 -1.54 2.61
N TYR A 70 14.67 -1.15 1.36
CA TYR A 70 13.88 -0.12 0.70
C TYR A 70 12.36 -0.41 0.66
N PRO A 71 11.88 -1.57 0.16
CA PRO A 71 10.46 -1.94 0.20
C PRO A 71 9.84 -1.91 1.59
N ILE A 72 10.61 -2.27 2.62
CA ILE A 72 10.10 -2.37 4.00
C ILE A 72 9.91 -0.98 4.60
N TYR A 73 10.88 -0.08 4.42
CA TYR A 73 10.86 1.22 5.07
C TYR A 73 10.14 2.30 4.26
N SER A 74 10.09 2.20 2.93
CA SER A 74 9.50 3.24 2.08
C SER A 74 7.98 3.41 2.25
N LEU A 75 7.25 2.39 2.71
CA LEU A 75 5.81 2.48 3.01
C LEU A 75 5.49 2.98 4.43
N ILE A 76 6.49 3.22 5.30
CA ILE A 76 6.25 3.76 6.65
C ILE A 76 5.49 5.10 6.61
N PRO A 77 5.88 6.10 5.80
CA PRO A 77 5.12 7.35 5.70
C PRO A 77 3.66 7.14 5.28
N SER A 78 3.41 6.19 4.38
CA SER A 78 2.05 5.82 3.96
C SER A 78 1.24 5.26 5.14
N MET A 79 1.82 4.32 5.89
CA MET A 79 1.17 3.74 7.08
C MET A 79 0.89 4.79 8.16
N THR A 80 1.89 5.61 8.51
CA THR A 80 1.76 6.62 9.56
C THR A 80 0.69 7.65 9.23
N VAL A 81 0.71 8.20 8.01
CA VAL A 81 -0.27 9.21 7.60
C VAL A 81 -1.65 8.59 7.39
N GLY A 82 -1.72 7.37 6.82
CA GLY A 82 -2.95 6.61 6.69
C GLY A 82 -3.63 6.35 8.03
N LEU A 83 -2.86 6.00 9.08
CA LEU A 83 -3.38 5.81 10.42
C LEU A 83 -3.91 7.11 11.02
N ILE A 84 -3.10 8.17 11.06
CA ILE A 84 -3.46 9.45 11.70
C ILE A 84 -4.68 10.07 11.02
N LEU A 85 -4.65 10.22 9.69
CA LEU A 85 -5.74 10.85 8.94
C LEU A 85 -6.94 9.90 8.80
N GLY A 86 -6.71 8.59 8.70
CA GLY A 86 -7.79 7.59 8.69
C GLY A 86 -8.61 7.63 9.97
N VAL A 87 -7.97 7.58 11.14
CA VAL A 87 -8.64 7.70 12.44
C VAL A 87 -9.34 9.05 12.57
N TYR A 88 -8.69 10.16 12.17
CA TYR A 88 -9.29 11.49 12.20
C TYR A 88 -10.58 11.57 11.39
N HIS A 89 -10.55 11.14 10.13
CA HIS A 89 -11.70 11.19 9.23
C HIS A 89 -12.78 10.16 9.61
N ALA A 90 -12.39 8.99 10.14
CA ALA A 90 -13.32 7.99 10.65
C ALA A 90 -14.06 8.49 11.89
N TYR A 91 -13.34 9.03 12.88
CA TYR A 91 -13.92 9.67 14.06
C TYR A 91 -14.91 10.77 13.67
N ARG A 92 -14.59 11.56 12.64
CA ARG A 92 -15.45 12.65 12.16
C ARG A 92 -16.65 12.20 11.34
N SER A 93 -16.58 11.03 10.70
CA SER A 93 -17.64 10.53 9.83
C SER A 93 -18.62 9.60 10.53
N PHE A 94 -18.16 8.80 11.50
CA PHE A 94 -18.94 7.70 12.08
C PHE A 94 -19.41 7.96 13.52
N ILE A 95 -18.74 8.82 14.29
CA ILE A 95 -19.20 9.13 15.66
C ILE A 95 -20.23 10.27 15.60
N HIS A 96 -21.44 9.93 16.04
CA HIS A 96 -22.57 10.86 16.13
C HIS A 96 -22.26 12.01 17.09
N ARG A 97 -22.83 13.18 16.80
CA ARG A 97 -22.61 14.40 17.56
C ARG A 97 -23.45 14.40 18.82
N ASN A 98 -22.93 15.04 19.88
CA ASN A 98 -23.79 15.62 20.89
C ASN A 98 -24.71 16.66 20.21
N LEU A 99 -25.93 16.75 20.71
CA LEU A 99 -26.93 17.73 20.30
C LEU A 99 -26.35 19.16 20.43
N ASP A 100 -26.65 20.05 19.47
CA ASP A 100 -26.39 21.49 19.64
C ASP A 100 -27.27 22.02 20.77
N ASP A 101 -26.91 23.20 21.31
CA ASP A 101 -27.81 23.91 22.23
C ASP A 101 -29.15 24.16 21.53
N PRO A 102 -30.29 23.98 22.24
CA PRO A 102 -31.61 24.10 21.66
C PRO A 102 -31.80 25.49 21.03
N GLN A 103 -32.08 25.55 19.73
CA GLN A 103 -32.43 26.79 19.05
C GLN A 103 -33.95 26.93 19.01
N ILE A 104 -34.44 28.06 19.52
CA ILE A 104 -35.85 28.45 19.43
C ILE A 104 -36.11 28.86 17.97
N SER A 105 -36.93 28.09 17.25
CA SER A 105 -37.51 28.56 15.99
C SER A 105 -38.95 28.97 16.28
N GLN A 106 -39.27 30.25 16.14
CA GLN A 106 -40.66 30.69 16.09
C GLN A 106 -41.25 30.18 14.78
N VAL A 107 -42.01 29.09 14.86
CA VAL A 107 -42.91 28.69 13.77
C VAL A 107 -44.07 29.68 13.84
N VAL A 108 -44.06 30.70 12.97
CA VAL A 108 -45.26 31.51 12.72
C VAL A 108 -46.21 30.64 11.91
N GLY A 109 -46.94 29.78 12.61
CA GLY A 109 -48.10 29.10 12.08
C GLY A 109 -49.25 30.09 12.12
N GLU A 110 -49.59 30.65 10.97
CA GLU A 110 -50.90 31.25 10.75
C GLU A 110 -51.90 30.08 10.81
N ILE A 111 -52.65 29.95 11.91
CA ILE A 111 -54.01 29.39 12.04
C ILE A 111 -54.36 29.34 13.55
N ASP A 112 -55.33 30.19 13.88
CA ASP A 112 -56.40 30.05 14.87
C ASP A 112 -56.22 29.12 16.09
N GLY A 113 -56.37 29.70 17.30
CA GLY A 113 -56.68 28.95 18.52
C GLY A 113 -55.49 28.54 19.40
N ASP A 114 -54.94 29.51 20.12
CA ASP A 114 -54.46 29.40 21.51
C ASP A 114 -53.63 28.17 21.92
N ASN A 115 -52.51 27.92 21.24
CA ASN A 115 -51.38 27.21 21.85
C ASN A 115 -50.05 27.61 21.19
N CYS A 116 -49.45 28.70 21.68
CA CYS A 116 -48.13 29.17 21.26
C CYS A 116 -47.04 28.32 21.93
N GLY A 117 -46.90 27.06 21.49
CA GLY A 117 -45.85 26.17 21.96
C GLY A 117 -44.51 26.49 21.31
N ASN A 118 -43.49 26.83 22.12
CA ASN A 118 -42.12 26.92 21.62
C ASN A 118 -41.64 25.53 21.18
N VAL A 119 -41.49 25.31 19.88
CA VAL A 119 -40.88 24.07 19.37
C VAL A 119 -39.37 24.24 19.38
N PHE A 120 -38.69 23.51 20.28
CA PHE A 120 -37.23 23.47 20.34
C PHE A 120 -36.70 22.50 19.29
N ILE A 121 -36.12 23.01 18.20
CA ILE A 121 -35.44 22.18 17.21
C ILE A 121 -33.99 22.03 17.65
N VAL A 122 -33.68 20.88 18.25
CA VAL A 122 -32.31 20.54 18.66
C VAL A 122 -31.58 19.89 17.49
N GLY A 123 -30.81 20.69 16.75
CA GLY A 123 -29.99 20.21 15.65
C GLY A 123 -28.68 19.53 16.12
N PRO A 124 -27.95 18.81 15.26
CA PRO A 124 -26.65 18.25 15.62
C PRO A 124 -25.47 19.23 15.43
N LYS A 125 -24.63 19.40 16.46
CA LYS A 125 -23.49 20.36 16.53
C LYS A 125 -22.62 20.53 15.30
N LYS A 126 -22.77 21.64 14.56
CA LYS A 126 -21.98 21.92 13.32
C LYS A 126 -20.47 22.00 13.61
N ARG A 127 -19.71 20.95 13.28
CA ARG A 127 -18.23 20.98 13.28
C ARG A 127 -17.72 21.94 12.21
N SER A 128 -16.72 22.75 12.55
CA SER A 128 -16.01 23.57 11.59
C SER A 128 -15.45 22.70 10.45
N PRO A 129 -15.59 23.10 9.17
CA PRO A 129 -14.90 22.44 8.07
C PRO A 129 -13.40 22.47 8.33
N CYS A 130 -12.68 21.40 7.97
CA CYS A 130 -11.22 21.41 8.04
C CYS A 130 -10.71 22.68 7.31
N ARG A 131 -10.01 23.54 8.05
CA ARG A 131 -9.74 24.91 7.58
C ARG A 131 -8.67 24.92 6.47
N VAL A 132 -7.88 23.86 6.34
CA VAL A 132 -6.68 23.83 5.49
C VAL A 132 -6.58 22.52 4.69
N TRP A 133 -7.21 22.46 3.52
CA TRP A 133 -7.21 21.28 2.63
C TRP A 133 -5.94 21.11 1.79
N TRP A 134 -5.12 22.17 1.70
CA TRP A 134 -3.92 22.14 0.86
C TRP A 134 -2.75 21.38 1.50
N ILE A 135 -2.63 21.37 2.83
CA ILE A 135 -1.57 20.63 3.55
C ILE A 135 -1.72 19.11 3.35
N PRO A 136 -2.89 18.49 3.60
CA PRO A 136 -3.07 17.06 3.33
C PRO A 136 -2.92 16.71 1.85
N GLY A 137 -3.28 17.62 0.94
CA GLY A 137 -3.08 17.45 -0.50
C GLY A 137 -1.60 17.41 -0.90
N PHE A 138 -0.78 18.33 -0.37
CA PHE A 138 0.66 18.33 -0.61
C PHE A 138 1.33 17.06 -0.06
N LEU A 139 0.98 16.68 1.17
CA LEU A 139 1.47 15.44 1.79
C LEU A 139 1.08 14.20 0.98
N ALA A 140 -0.17 14.14 0.50
CA ALA A 140 -0.64 13.05 -0.35
C ALA A 140 0.13 12.96 -1.67
N ALA A 141 0.56 14.08 -2.26
CA ALA A 141 1.37 14.07 -3.47
C ALA A 141 2.73 13.39 -3.25
N ILE A 142 3.42 13.73 -2.16
CA ILE A 142 4.71 13.13 -1.81
C ILE A 142 4.56 11.62 -1.58
N ILE A 143 3.56 11.21 -0.78
CA ILE A 143 3.33 9.80 -0.49
C ILE A 143 2.90 9.03 -1.74
N CYS A 144 2.16 9.66 -2.65
CA CYS A 144 1.82 9.09 -3.94
C CYS A 144 3.07 8.76 -4.77
N LEU A 145 4.05 9.66 -4.81
CA LEU A 145 5.32 9.43 -5.52
C LEU A 145 6.14 8.31 -4.86
N ILE A 146 6.21 8.29 -3.52
CA ILE A 146 6.88 7.22 -2.78
C ILE A 146 6.21 5.87 -3.04
N SER A 147 4.87 5.82 -3.05
CA SER A 147 4.10 4.60 -3.29
C SER A 147 4.28 4.09 -4.73
N LEU A 148 4.40 5.00 -5.71
CA LEU A 148 4.70 4.65 -7.09
C LEU A 148 6.11 4.05 -7.21
N ALA A 149 7.12 4.72 -6.62
CA ALA A 149 8.49 4.24 -6.63
C ALA A 149 8.60 2.85 -5.98
N HIS A 150 7.91 2.64 -4.85
CA HIS A 150 7.80 1.34 -4.19
C HIS A 150 7.19 0.26 -5.09
N ALA A 151 6.01 0.53 -5.67
CA ALA A 151 5.32 -0.44 -6.52
C ALA A 151 6.13 -0.81 -7.76
N TYR A 152 6.77 0.18 -8.39
CA TYR A 152 7.66 -0.03 -9.51
C TYR A 152 8.90 -0.86 -9.12
N PHE A 153 9.57 -0.50 -8.02
CA PHE A 153 10.79 -1.16 -7.56
C PHE A 153 10.57 -2.64 -7.24
N ILE A 154 9.47 -2.99 -6.57
CA ILE A 154 9.14 -4.40 -6.30
C ILE A 154 8.84 -5.14 -7.60
N LEU A 155 8.07 -4.54 -8.51
CA LEU A 155 7.72 -5.16 -9.78
C LEU A 155 8.94 -5.44 -10.64
N ASP A 156 9.83 -4.45 -10.76
CA ASP A 156 11.08 -4.54 -11.51
C ASP A 156 12.01 -5.58 -10.89
N GLY A 157 12.23 -5.52 -9.57
CA GLY A 157 13.03 -6.51 -8.86
C GLY A 157 12.47 -7.93 -8.93
N TYR A 158 11.14 -8.10 -8.97
CA TYR A 158 10.49 -9.39 -9.18
C TYR A 158 10.84 -10.01 -10.54
N TYR A 159 10.72 -9.23 -11.62
CA TYR A 159 11.05 -9.70 -12.97
C TYR A 159 12.55 -9.92 -13.15
N GLN A 160 13.38 -9.02 -12.62
CA GLN A 160 14.82 -9.16 -12.73
C GLN A 160 15.34 -10.41 -12.00
N THR A 161 14.89 -10.66 -10.77
CA THR A 161 15.24 -11.88 -10.04
C THR A 161 14.77 -13.14 -10.77
N CYS A 162 13.55 -13.12 -11.32
CA CYS A 162 13.01 -14.21 -12.13
C CYS A 162 13.90 -14.52 -13.35
N ASP A 163 14.34 -13.48 -14.08
CA ASP A 163 15.18 -13.65 -15.26
C ASP A 163 16.58 -14.16 -14.92
N GLU A 164 17.16 -13.69 -13.82
CA GLU A 164 18.44 -14.21 -13.33
C GLU A 164 18.32 -15.67 -12.87
N TYR A 165 17.23 -16.03 -12.19
CA TYR A 165 17.01 -17.41 -11.76
C TYR A 165 16.74 -18.35 -12.94
N ARG A 166 16.03 -17.89 -13.99
CA ARG A 166 15.89 -18.65 -15.26
C ARG A 166 17.24 -19.01 -15.85
N LYS A 167 18.18 -18.05 -15.91
CA LYS A 167 19.54 -18.27 -16.40
C LYS A 167 20.27 -19.30 -15.53
N TYR A 168 20.12 -19.21 -14.21
CA TYR A 168 20.72 -20.16 -13.27
C TYR A 168 20.19 -21.59 -13.47
N ILE A 169 18.87 -21.78 -13.62
CA ILE A 169 18.28 -23.09 -13.87
C ILE A 169 18.82 -23.69 -15.18
N ILE A 170 18.82 -22.91 -16.28
CA ILE A 170 19.31 -23.38 -17.59
C ILE A 170 20.76 -23.85 -17.50
N GLN A 171 21.61 -23.10 -16.79
CA GLN A 171 23.01 -23.46 -16.59
C GLN A 171 23.18 -24.72 -15.73
N THR A 172 22.41 -24.80 -14.64
CA THR A 172 22.51 -25.91 -13.68
C THR A 172 21.99 -27.23 -14.26
N LEU A 173 20.90 -27.18 -15.04
CA LEU A 173 20.33 -28.37 -15.68
C LEU A 173 21.07 -28.79 -16.97
N GLY A 174 21.96 -27.94 -17.49
CA GLY A 174 22.59 -28.16 -18.80
C GLY A 174 21.56 -28.21 -19.95
N SER A 175 20.41 -27.54 -19.77
CA SER A 175 19.30 -27.56 -20.72
C SER A 175 19.73 -26.98 -22.07
N THR A 176 19.35 -27.61 -23.18
CA THR A 176 19.68 -27.17 -24.54
C THR A 176 18.46 -27.21 -25.47
N GLY A 177 18.54 -26.49 -26.61
CA GLY A 177 17.52 -26.53 -27.65
C GLY A 177 16.13 -26.06 -27.21
N ARG A 178 15.10 -26.91 -27.38
CA ARG A 178 13.70 -26.57 -27.10
C ARG A 178 13.40 -26.41 -25.60
N GLU A 179 14.20 -27.03 -24.74
CA GLU A 179 14.03 -26.95 -23.29
C GLU A 179 14.33 -25.53 -22.77
N VAL A 180 15.40 -24.91 -23.29
CA VAL A 180 15.75 -23.50 -22.99
C VAL A 180 14.62 -22.56 -23.41
N GLN A 181 14.04 -22.78 -24.59
CA GLN A 181 12.90 -21.99 -25.05
C GLN A 181 11.67 -22.17 -24.15
N ALA A 182 11.42 -23.38 -23.64
CA ALA A 182 10.32 -23.60 -22.70
C ALA A 182 10.55 -22.86 -21.38
N ILE A 183 11.74 -22.98 -20.79
CA ILE A 183 12.08 -22.34 -19.51
C ILE A 183 12.05 -20.82 -19.63
N HIS A 184 12.64 -20.28 -20.69
CA HIS A 184 12.78 -18.83 -20.86
C HIS A 184 11.48 -18.16 -21.33
N ASN A 185 10.77 -18.76 -22.31
CA ASN A 185 9.65 -18.09 -22.99
C ASN A 185 8.26 -18.56 -22.55
N ARG A 186 8.13 -19.71 -21.87
CA ARG A 186 6.82 -20.29 -21.52
C ARG A 186 6.53 -20.31 -20.02
N LEU A 187 7.54 -20.51 -19.17
CA LEU A 187 7.33 -20.51 -17.72
C LEU A 187 7.08 -19.09 -17.22
N SER A 188 5.96 -18.88 -16.51
CA SER A 188 5.70 -17.61 -15.84
C SER A 188 6.68 -17.39 -14.68
N CYS A 189 6.94 -16.14 -14.31
CA CYS A 189 7.80 -15.86 -13.16
C CYS A 189 7.25 -16.46 -11.86
N ASN A 190 5.92 -16.59 -11.72
CA ASN A 190 5.32 -17.28 -10.60
C ASN A 190 5.77 -18.74 -10.52
N ALA A 191 5.77 -19.46 -11.65
CA ALA A 191 6.27 -20.83 -11.72
C ALA A 191 7.79 -20.91 -11.47
N ILE A 192 8.57 -19.93 -11.92
CA ILE A 192 10.01 -19.86 -11.67
C ILE A 192 10.32 -19.72 -10.17
N PHE A 193 9.55 -18.90 -9.44
CA PHE A 193 9.69 -18.81 -7.98
C PHE A 193 9.23 -20.08 -7.26
N ASP A 194 8.21 -20.77 -7.79
CA ASP A 194 7.78 -22.08 -7.28
C ASP A 194 8.91 -23.12 -7.45
N TYR A 195 9.55 -23.16 -8.63
CA TYR A 195 10.77 -23.95 -8.82
C TYR A 195 11.88 -23.57 -7.86
N MET A 196 12.04 -22.27 -7.57
CA MET A 196 13.03 -21.80 -6.61
C MET A 196 12.76 -22.35 -5.21
N ASP A 197 11.51 -22.32 -4.76
CA ASP A 197 11.08 -22.85 -3.46
C ASP A 197 11.41 -24.35 -3.31
N TYR A 198 11.29 -25.14 -4.38
CA TYR A 198 11.53 -26.60 -4.35
C TYR A 198 12.96 -27.06 -4.69
N LEU A 199 13.63 -26.39 -5.63
CA LEU A 199 14.88 -26.88 -6.21
C LEU A 199 16.13 -26.16 -5.71
N HIS A 200 16.01 -24.95 -5.18
CA HIS A 200 17.21 -24.19 -4.82
C HIS A 200 17.89 -24.83 -3.60
N PRO A 201 19.19 -25.20 -3.71
CA PRO A 201 19.89 -25.88 -2.63
C PRO A 201 19.98 -24.96 -1.42
N ASP A 202 19.67 -25.52 -0.26
CA ASP A 202 19.79 -24.82 1.01
C ASP A 202 21.17 -25.10 1.60
N ASN A 203 21.91 -24.05 1.96
CA ASN A 203 23.21 -24.19 2.63
C ASN A 203 23.08 -24.82 4.04
N TYR A 204 21.86 -24.87 4.59
CA TYR A 204 21.55 -25.43 5.89
C TYR A 204 20.40 -26.45 5.78
N TYR A 205 20.72 -27.70 5.41
CA TYR A 205 19.82 -28.86 5.22
C TYR A 205 18.77 -29.15 6.32
N TRP A 206 18.84 -28.50 7.48
CA TRP A 206 18.04 -28.76 8.67
C TRP A 206 16.94 -27.71 8.91
N ARG A 207 16.92 -26.60 8.15
CA ARG A 207 16.10 -25.42 8.50
C ARG A 207 14.83 -25.24 7.67
N ARG A 208 14.78 -25.68 6.41
CA ARG A 208 13.55 -25.66 5.59
C ARG A 208 12.81 -26.99 5.68
N GLY A 209 12.11 -27.19 6.79
CA GLY A 209 11.04 -28.21 6.85
C GLY A 209 9.73 -27.74 6.23
N VAL A 210 9.68 -26.51 5.69
CA VAL A 210 8.47 -25.88 5.14
C VAL A 210 8.85 -25.04 3.91
N GLU A 211 8.34 -25.43 2.75
CA GLU A 211 8.35 -24.63 1.53
C GLU A 211 7.36 -23.46 1.68
N ILE A 212 7.75 -22.26 1.27
CA ILE A 212 6.82 -21.12 1.18
C ILE A 212 6.35 -20.96 -0.25
N TYR A 213 5.23 -20.27 -0.45
CA TYR A 213 4.77 -19.90 -1.79
C TYR A 213 5.36 -18.52 -2.17
N THR A 214 6.65 -18.47 -2.48
CA THR A 214 7.38 -17.20 -2.74
C THR A 214 6.73 -16.41 -3.87
N GLY A 215 6.41 -17.08 -4.98
CA GLY A 215 5.74 -16.46 -6.13
C GLY A 215 4.41 -15.82 -5.75
N TYR A 216 3.59 -16.52 -4.96
CA TYR A 216 2.29 -16.04 -4.50
C TYR A 216 2.40 -14.83 -3.57
N PHE A 217 3.32 -14.86 -2.60
CA PHE A 217 3.55 -13.71 -1.71
C PHE A 217 4.09 -12.50 -2.46
N PHE A 218 4.93 -12.68 -3.48
CA PHE A 218 5.35 -11.59 -4.36
C PHE A 218 4.17 -10.98 -5.11
N GLN A 219 3.28 -11.81 -5.67
CA GLN A 219 2.08 -11.33 -6.38
C GLN A 219 1.18 -10.51 -5.46
N ILE A 220 0.90 -10.97 -4.23
CA ILE A 220 0.13 -10.18 -3.26
C ILE A 220 0.83 -8.86 -2.95
N THR A 221 2.15 -8.90 -2.72
CA THR A 221 2.95 -7.70 -2.44
C THR A 221 2.85 -6.68 -3.58
N ILE A 222 2.99 -7.12 -4.83
CA ILE A 222 2.87 -6.27 -6.03
C ILE A 222 1.46 -5.69 -6.14
N VAL A 223 0.43 -6.53 -6.07
CA VAL A 223 -0.97 -6.10 -6.23
C VAL A 223 -1.35 -5.09 -5.15
N THR A 224 -1.02 -5.37 -3.89
CA THR A 224 -1.32 -4.48 -2.78
C THR A 224 -0.54 -3.17 -2.84
N SER A 225 0.70 -3.19 -3.35
CA SER A 225 1.49 -1.97 -3.64
C SER A 225 0.82 -1.06 -4.67
N TRP A 226 0.35 -1.63 -5.78
CA TRP A 226 -0.35 -0.87 -6.83
C TRP A 226 -1.69 -0.33 -6.34
N LEU A 227 -2.46 -1.12 -5.60
CA LEU A 227 -3.72 -0.66 -5.00
C LEU A 227 -3.49 0.45 -3.97
N ASN A 228 -2.39 0.40 -3.21
CA ASN A 228 -2.01 1.48 -2.29
C ASN A 228 -1.70 2.78 -3.06
N PHE A 229 -0.92 2.70 -4.14
CA PHE A 229 -0.65 3.84 -5.02
C PHE A 229 -1.94 4.46 -5.59
N LEU A 230 -2.86 3.64 -6.10
CA LEU A 230 -4.15 4.12 -6.60
C LEU A 230 -4.99 4.79 -5.51
N SER A 231 -4.95 4.26 -4.28
CA SER A 231 -5.62 4.87 -3.13
C SER A 231 -5.08 6.28 -2.85
N TRP A 232 -3.76 6.48 -2.91
CA TRP A 232 -3.13 7.79 -2.75
C TRP A 232 -3.44 8.77 -3.87
N ILE A 233 -3.57 8.31 -5.12
CA ILE A 233 -4.06 9.16 -6.22
C ILE A 233 -5.46 9.68 -5.89
N ILE A 234 -6.37 8.81 -5.45
CA ILE A 234 -7.75 9.20 -5.15
C ILE A 234 -7.79 10.19 -3.97
N ILE A 235 -7.01 9.94 -2.92
CA ILE A 235 -6.86 10.86 -1.78
C ILE A 235 -6.37 12.23 -2.25
N PHE A 236 -5.35 12.26 -3.10
CA PHE A 236 -4.78 13.49 -3.65
C PHE A 236 -5.82 14.29 -4.46
N VAL A 237 -6.53 13.63 -5.37
CA VAL A 237 -7.59 14.24 -6.20
C VAL A 237 -8.71 14.82 -5.34
N ILE A 238 -9.17 14.09 -4.31
CA ILE A 238 -10.20 14.57 -3.38
C ILE A 238 -9.73 15.84 -2.66
N ASN A 239 -8.51 15.84 -2.13
CA ASN A 239 -7.96 17.00 -1.41
C ASN A 239 -7.83 18.24 -2.30
N ILE A 240 -7.31 18.09 -3.53
CA ILE A 240 -7.22 19.19 -4.50
C ILE A 240 -8.60 19.73 -4.88
N HIS A 241 -9.55 18.83 -5.17
CA HIS A 241 -10.90 19.23 -5.55
C HIS A 241 -11.56 20.05 -4.43
N MET A 242 -11.45 19.61 -3.17
CA MET A 242 -11.98 20.33 -2.02
C MET A 242 -11.27 21.68 -1.78
N ALA A 243 -9.94 21.75 -1.99
CA ALA A 243 -9.19 23.00 -1.88
C ALA A 243 -9.62 24.03 -2.93
N ARG A 244 -9.83 23.59 -4.19
CA ARG A 244 -10.30 24.46 -5.28
C ARG A 244 -11.71 25.01 -5.02
N GLN A 245 -12.64 24.15 -4.61
CA GLN A 245 -14.01 24.58 -4.29
C GLN A 245 -14.04 25.64 -3.19
N LYS A 246 -13.17 25.49 -2.18
CA LYS A 246 -13.06 26.48 -1.10
C LYS A 246 -12.54 27.82 -1.61
N LYS A 247 -11.49 27.84 -2.44
CA LYS A 247 -10.94 29.07 -3.02
C LYS A 247 -11.98 29.85 -3.82
N ASN A 248 -12.81 29.16 -4.60
CA ASN A 248 -13.86 29.81 -5.41
C ASN A 248 -14.95 30.45 -4.53
N LYS A 249 -15.33 29.80 -3.42
CA LYS A 249 -16.32 30.33 -2.48
C LYS A 249 -15.86 31.57 -1.71
N PHE A 250 -14.55 31.82 -1.60
CA PHE A 250 -14.02 33.06 -1.01
C PHE A 250 -13.86 34.21 -2.02
N ARG A 251 -14.03 33.94 -3.32
CA ARG A 251 -13.95 34.97 -4.38
C ARG A 251 -15.32 35.53 -4.79
N THR A 252 -16.40 34.82 -4.47
CA THR A 252 -17.80 35.24 -4.62
C THR A 252 -18.31 35.81 -3.31
#